data_AF-A0A2Z2HQR2-F1
#
_entry.id   AF-A0A2Z2HQR2-F1
#
_cell.length_a   1.000
_cell.length_b   1.000
_cell.length_c   1.000
_cell.angle_alpha   90.00
_cell.angle_beta   90.00
_cell.angle_gamma   90.00
#
_symmetry.space_group_name_H-M   'P 1'
#
loop_
_entity.id
_entity.type
_entity.pdbx_description
1 polymer ?
#
loop_
_entity_poly.entity_id
_entity_poly.type
_entity_poly.pdbx_seq_one_letter_code
_entity_poly.pdbx_strand_id
1 'polypeptide(L)' 'MIDDGVPDQLQCTNCLLPMQYQEKKDGKFLWQCFKCGKKYFVSQNIDDDMEESWSPPR' A
#
# COMPACT_ATOMS: atom_id res chain seq x y z
N MET A 1 -11.14 5.99 -20.05
CA MET A 1 -11.89 5.32 -18.97
C MET A 1 -10.82 4.96 -17.96
N ILE A 2 -10.79 5.64 -16.81
CA ILE A 2 -9.69 5.53 -15.84
C ILE A 2 -9.75 4.13 -15.23
N ASP A 3 -8.63 3.44 -15.32
CA ASP A 3 -8.43 2.03 -15.01
C ASP A 3 -8.74 1.73 -13.53
N ASP A 4 -9.31 0.54 -13.35
CA ASP A 4 -9.91 -0.03 -12.14
C ASP A 4 -9.06 0.17 -10.87
N GLY A 5 -9.42 1.17 -10.06
CA GLY A 5 -9.51 1.19 -8.58
C GLY A 5 -8.29 0.86 -7.71
N VAL A 6 -7.28 0.17 -8.22
CA VAL A 6 -6.09 -0.29 -7.49
C VAL A 6 -4.88 0.19 -8.26
N PRO A 7 -3.97 0.96 -7.63
CA PRO A 7 -2.73 1.31 -8.29
C PRO A 7 -1.93 0.03 -8.54
N ASP A 8 -1.77 -0.35 -9.80
CA ASP A 8 -0.87 -1.43 -10.24
C ASP A 8 0.55 -1.24 -9.67
N GLN A 9 0.90 0.01 -9.38
CA GLN A 9 2.17 0.41 -8.80
C GLN A 9 1.98 1.38 -7.63
N LEU A 10 2.23 0.91 -6.40
CA LEU A 10 2.27 1.78 -5.22
C LEU A 10 3.69 2.28 -4.96
N GLN A 11 3.89 3.58 -4.77
CA GLN A 11 5.21 4.16 -4.48
C GLN A 11 5.33 4.57 -3.01
N CYS A 12 6.45 4.22 -2.39
CA CYS A 12 6.73 4.61 -1.01
C CYS A 12 6.98 6.12 -0.94
N THR A 13 6.23 6.84 -0.09
CA THR A 13 6.37 8.29 0.10
C THR A 13 7.71 8.71 0.72
N ASN A 14 8.44 7.79 1.36
CA ASN A 14 9.74 8.08 1.98
C ASN A 14 10.91 7.73 1.04
N CYS A 15 10.90 6.53 0.48
CA CYS A 15 12.00 6.08 -0.38
C CYS A 15 11.85 6.49 -1.84
N LEU A 16 10.66 6.94 -2.25
CA LEU A 16 10.28 7.16 -3.65
C LEU A 16 10.56 5.93 -4.54
N LEU A 17 10.50 4.74 -3.93
CA LEU A 17 10.71 3.46 -4.59
C LEU A 17 9.38 2.71 -4.73
N PRO A 18 9.23 1.89 -5.78
CA PRO A 18 8.07 1.03 -5.92
C PRO A 18 7.98 0.07 -4.73
N MET A 19 6.77 -0.08 -4.22
CA MET A 19 6.44 -1.02 -3.15
C MET A 19 6.02 -2.33 -3.78
N GLN A 20 6.23 -3.40 -3.03
CA GLN A 20 5.88 -4.74 -3.48
C GLN A 20 4.62 -5.21 -2.78
N TYR A 21 3.62 -5.63 -3.57
CA TYR A 21 2.45 -6.31 -3.06
C TYR A 21 2.88 -7.59 -2.30
N GLN A 22 2.33 -7.76 -1.10
CA GLN A 22 2.58 -8.91 -0.24
C GLN A 22 1.40 -9.88 -0.29
N GLU A 23 0.25 -9.44 0.19
CA GLU A 23 -0.95 -10.27 0.34
C GLU A 23 -2.21 -9.39 0.41
N LYS A 24 -3.39 -9.98 0.19
CA LYS A 24 -4.68 -9.32 0.39
C LYS A 24 -5.26 -9.80 1.71
N LYS A 25 -5.45 -8.88 2.65
CA LYS A 25 -5.97 -9.15 3.99
C LYS A 25 -7.24 -8.32 4.21
N ASP A 26 -8.33 -8.99 4.54
CA ASP A 26 -9.62 -8.34 4.86
C ASP A 26 -10.14 -7.41 3.75
N GLY A 27 -9.96 -7.82 2.48
CA GLY A 27 -10.36 -6.99 1.34
C GLY A 27 -9.37 -5.86 0.99
N LYS A 28 -8.34 -5.63 1.80
CA LYS A 28 -7.29 -4.63 1.59
C LYS A 28 -6.00 -5.28 1.06
N PHE A 29 -5.34 -4.65 0.10
CA PHE A 29 -4.06 -5.06 -0.45
C PHE A 29 -2.93 -4.52 0.43
N LEU A 30 -2.08 -5.41 0.95
CA LEU A 30 -0.89 -5.06 1.72
C LEU A 30 0.29 -4.84 0.77
N TRP A 31 0.84 -3.64 0.78
CA TRP A 31 2.04 -3.26 0.04
C TRP A 31 3.18 -2.94 1.00
N GLN A 32 4.39 -3.43 0.73
CA GLN A 32 5.55 -3.21 1.60
C GLN A 32 6.76 -2.57 0.88
N CYS A 33 7.31 -1.58 1.57
CA CYS A 33 8.63 -0.97 1.43
C CYS A 33 9.78 -1.97 1.53
N PHE A 34 10.39 -2.45 0.45
CA PHE A 34 11.58 -3.29 0.59
C PHE A 34 12.76 -2.54 1.25
N LYS A 35 12.86 -1.23 1.03
CA LYS A 35 13.98 -0.41 1.55
C LYS A 35 13.80 0.03 3.00
N CYS A 36 12.60 0.41 3.41
CA CYS A 36 12.33 0.99 4.73
C CYS A 36 11.27 0.25 5.56
N GLY A 37 10.63 -0.80 5.01
CA GLY A 37 9.63 -1.58 5.73
C GLY A 37 8.25 -0.93 5.89
N LYS A 38 7.99 0.25 5.30
CA LYS A 38 6.65 0.86 5.26
C LYS A 38 5.62 -0.16 4.81
N LYS A 39 4.44 -0.17 5.43
CA LYS A 39 3.31 -0.99 4.99
C LYS A 39 2.13 -0.10 4.67
N TYR A 40 1.48 -0.35 3.54
CA TYR A 40 0.22 0.28 3.16
C TYR A 40 -0.86 -0.77 3.00
N PHE A 41 -2.03 -0.49 3.56
CA PHE A 41 -3.22 -1.28 3.31
C PHE A 41 -4.14 -0.45 2.41
N VAL A 42 -4.24 -0.87 1.15
CA VAL A 42 -5.02 -0.17 0.13
C VAL A 42 -6.29 -0.96 -0.10
N SER A 43 -7.46 -0.38 0.16
CA SER A 43 -8.74 -0.99 -0.19
C SER A 43 -8.99 -0.90 -1.70
N GLN A 44 -9.84 -1.77 -2.22
CA GLN A 44 -10.18 -1.81 -3.65
C GLN A 44 -11.00 -0.58 -4.09
N ASN A 45 -11.53 0.19 -3.14
CA ASN A 45 -12.19 1.48 -3.36
C ASN A 45 -11.24 2.59 -2.85
N ILE A 46 -10.57 3.28 -3.77
CA ILE A 46 -9.66 4.40 -3.45
C ILE A 46 -10.36 5.54 -2.70
N ASP A 47 -11.69 5.66 -2.83
CA ASP A 47 -12.51 6.64 -2.13
C ASP A 47 -12.82 6.27 -0.66
N ASP A 48 -12.57 5.02 -0.21
CA ASP A 48 -13.13 4.55 1.06
C ASP A 48 -12.17 4.60 2.25
N ASP A 49 -10.88 4.22 2.15
CA ASP A 49 -9.91 4.40 3.26
C ASP A 49 -8.51 3.86 2.90
N MET A 50 -7.51 4.73 2.71
CA MET A 50 -6.10 4.31 2.66
C MET A 50 -5.55 4.31 4.09
N GLU A 51 -5.64 3.18 4.79
CA GLU A 51 -5.09 3.04 6.14
C GLU A 51 -3.57 2.86 6.09
N GLU A 52 -2.84 3.89 6.52
CA GLU A 52 -1.39 3.85 6.72
C GLU A 52 -1.10 3.32 8.14
N SER A 53 -0.79 2.02 8.26
CA SER A 53 -0.41 1.42 9.55
C SER A 53 1.11 1.35 9.69
N TRP A 54 1.64 2.18 10.58
CA TRP A 54 3.05 2.15 10.97
C TRP A 54 3.19 1.71 12.42
N SER A 55 3.81 0.56 12.62
CA SER A 55 4.32 0.22 13.95
C SER A 55 5.75 0.77 14.07
N PRO A 56 6.03 1.68 15.02
CA PRO A 56 7.40 2.10 15.29
C PRO A 56 8.23 0.88 15.73
N PRO A 57 9.51 0.80 15.34
CA PRO A 57 10.40 -0.25 15.83
C PRO A 57 10.53 -0.13 17.36
N ARG A 58 10.33 -1.25 18.07
CA ARG A 58 10.50 -1.38 19.52
C ARG A 58 11.96 -1.73 19.85
#